data_AF-A0A974XUW6-F1
#
_entry.id   AF-A0A974XUW6-F1
#
_cell.length_a   1.000
_cell.length_b   1.000
_cell.length_c   1.000
_cell.angle_alpha   90.00
_cell.angle_beta   90.00
_cell.angle_gamma   90.00
#
_symmetry.space_group_name_H-M   'P 1'
#
loop_
_entity.id
_entity.type
_entity.pdbx_description
1 polymer ?
#
loop_
_entity_poly.entity_id
_entity_poly.type
_entity_poly.pdbx_seq_one_letter_code
_entity_poly.pdbx_strand_id
1 'polypeptide(L)'
;MRPRRSHAGKIDSANAAKAKLDILQNAYDGLRQKQSAYRTLLGALLGAVPALALFAYLNSALSGVLVLYLVPPLFIGLGARALGHCYEWPLLLIPGAVSLLSLLVVILAALKFNYLDLIIVPAGVGLAMFVARKRLTVTEQKALWQAKLGKLK
;
A
#
# COMPACT_ATOMS: atom_id res chain seq x y z
N MET A 1 -10.01 25.07 -56.83
CA MET A 1 -9.01 24.94 -55.75
C MET A 1 -9.75 24.82 -54.41
N ARG A 2 -9.74 23.64 -53.76
CA ARG A 2 -10.31 23.46 -52.41
C ARG A 2 -9.18 23.60 -51.37
N PRO A 3 -9.36 24.35 -50.28
CA PRO A 3 -8.27 24.69 -49.39
C PRO A 3 -7.89 23.51 -48.49
N ARG A 4 -6.58 23.47 -48.16
CA ARG A 4 -5.91 22.66 -47.14
C ARG A 4 -6.72 22.54 -45.84
N ARG A 5 -7.52 21.47 -45.67
CA ARG A 5 -8.14 21.11 -44.37
C ARG A 5 -7.37 20.04 -43.58
N SER A 6 -6.37 19.38 -44.18
CA SER A 6 -5.65 18.27 -43.51
C SER A 6 -4.65 18.71 -42.43
N HIS A 7 -4.26 19.99 -42.40
CA HIS A 7 -3.33 20.49 -41.38
C HIS A 7 -4.00 20.92 -40.08
N ALA A 8 -5.24 21.42 -40.11
CA ALA A 8 -5.97 21.82 -38.90
C ALA A 8 -6.23 20.63 -37.96
N GLY A 9 -6.71 19.49 -38.48
CA GLY A 9 -6.95 18.29 -37.66
C GLY A 9 -5.68 17.61 -37.11
N LYS A 10 -4.52 17.85 -37.74
CA LYS A 10 -3.22 17.37 -37.22
C LYS A 10 -2.72 18.21 -36.04
N ILE A 11 -3.02 19.50 -36.03
CA ILE A 11 -2.66 20.40 -34.93
C ILE A 11 -3.53 20.12 -33.70
N ASP A 12 -4.84 19.90 -33.90
CA ASP A 12 -5.76 19.56 -32.80
C ASP A 12 -5.45 18.18 -32.16
N SER A 13 -5.10 17.19 -32.98
CA SER A 13 -4.71 15.87 -32.46
C SER A 13 -3.35 15.88 -31.76
N ALA A 14 -2.39 16.68 -32.22
CA ALA A 14 -1.11 16.86 -31.52
C ALA A 14 -1.28 17.58 -30.18
N ASN A 15 -2.12 18.62 -30.12
CA ASN A 15 -2.42 19.33 -28.88
C ASN A 15 -3.19 18.45 -27.89
N ALA A 16 -4.14 17.65 -28.37
CA ALA A 16 -4.85 16.68 -27.56
C ALA A 16 -3.93 15.57 -27.02
N ALA A 17 -2.93 15.15 -27.81
CA ALA A 17 -1.93 14.18 -27.37
C ALA A 17 -1.02 14.76 -26.28
N LYS A 18 -0.56 16.01 -26.43
CA LYS A 18 0.22 16.72 -25.40
C LYS A 18 -0.56 16.88 -24.10
N ALA A 19 -1.79 17.38 -24.16
CA ALA A 19 -2.63 17.53 -22.97
C ALA A 19 -2.85 16.20 -22.22
N LYS A 20 -2.99 15.09 -22.95
CA LYS A 20 -3.08 13.75 -22.34
C LYS A 20 -1.78 13.34 -21.64
N LEU A 21 -0.63 13.63 -22.23
CA LEU A 21 0.67 13.35 -21.61
C LEU A 21 0.87 14.19 -20.34
N ASP A 22 0.53 15.48 -20.38
CA ASP A 22 0.64 16.38 -19.24
C ASP A 22 -0.22 15.90 -18.06
N ILE A 23 -1.45 15.44 -18.32
CA ILE A 23 -2.33 14.86 -17.28
C ILE A 23 -1.70 13.60 -16.66
N LEU A 24 -1.10 12.73 -17.48
CA LEU A 24 -0.48 11.49 -17.00
C LEU A 24 0.81 11.77 -16.22
N GLN A 25 1.60 12.76 -16.65
CA GLN A 25 2.81 13.18 -15.95
C GLN A 25 2.48 13.81 -14.60
N ASN A 26 1.52 14.74 -14.55
CA ASN A 26 1.03 15.32 -13.30
C ASN A 26 0.47 14.25 -12.33
N ALA A 27 -0.23 13.24 -12.86
CA ALA A 27 -0.71 12.12 -12.06
C ALA A 27 0.45 11.27 -11.50
N TYR A 28 1.49 11.03 -12.30
CA TYR A 28 2.69 10.31 -11.88
C TYR A 28 3.48 11.06 -10.80
N ASP A 29 3.72 12.36 -10.99
CA ASP A 29 4.43 13.19 -10.02
C ASP A 29 3.66 13.28 -8.70
N GLY A 30 2.33 13.43 -8.79
CA GLY A 30 1.45 13.41 -7.63
C GLY A 30 1.48 12.07 -6.86
N LEU A 31 1.66 10.93 -7.54
CA LEU A 31 1.85 9.63 -6.90
C LEU A 31 3.21 9.55 -6.20
N ARG A 32 4.27 9.93 -6.90
CA ARG A 32 5.65 9.82 -6.43
C ARG A 32 5.90 10.72 -5.21
N GLN A 33 5.34 11.92 -5.19
CA GLN A 33 5.45 12.83 -4.03
C GLN A 33 4.72 12.32 -2.79
N LYS A 34 3.62 11.57 -2.96
CA LYS A 34 2.84 11.03 -1.85
C LYS A 34 3.46 9.77 -1.26
N GLN A 35 4.18 9.01 -2.08
CA GLN A 35 4.86 7.79 -1.65
C GLN A 35 6.09 8.14 -0.81
N SER A 36 6.16 7.58 0.41
CA SER A 36 7.34 7.74 1.25
C SER A 36 7.56 6.51 2.12
N ALA A 37 8.76 5.93 2.03
CA ALA A 37 9.17 4.81 2.86
C ALA A 37 9.16 5.19 4.36
N TYR A 38 9.61 6.40 4.69
CA TYR A 38 9.64 6.87 6.08
C TYR A 38 8.23 7.05 6.65
N ARG A 39 7.30 7.66 5.89
CA ARG A 39 5.90 7.80 6.31
C ARG A 39 5.21 6.44 6.43
N THR A 40 5.57 5.49 5.59
CA THR A 40 5.08 4.10 5.66
C THR A 40 5.52 3.44 6.96
N LEU A 41 6.81 3.54 7.29
CA LEU A 41 7.36 2.97 8.52
C LEU A 41 6.70 3.61 9.76
N LEU A 42 6.60 4.94 9.80
CA LEU A 42 5.93 5.65 10.89
C LEU A 42 4.46 5.24 11.01
N GLY A 43 3.75 5.09 9.90
CA GLY A 43 2.36 4.61 9.89
C GLY A 43 2.22 3.18 10.39
N ALA A 44 3.14 2.30 9.99
CA ALA A 44 3.17 0.92 10.47
C ALA A 44 3.43 0.87 11.99
N LEU A 45 4.38 1.66 12.50
CA LEU A 45 4.69 1.75 13.94
C LEU A 45 3.54 2.36 14.74
N LEU A 46 2.94 3.45 14.25
CA LEU A 46 1.76 4.07 14.86
C LEU A 46 0.55 3.14 14.84
N GLY A 47 0.42 2.27 13.83
CA GLY A 47 -0.59 1.23 13.79
C GLY A 47 -0.30 0.08 14.77
N ALA A 48 0.98 -0.27 14.98
CA ALA A 48 1.38 -1.36 15.87
C ALA A 48 1.05 -1.09 17.34
N VAL A 49 1.29 0.14 17.83
CA VAL A 49 1.04 0.51 19.24
C VAL A 49 -0.41 0.24 19.70
N PRO A 50 -1.46 0.82 19.06
CA PRO A 50 -2.84 0.56 19.45
C PRO A 50 -3.24 -0.89 19.19
N ALA A 51 -2.65 -1.55 18.19
CA ALA A 51 -2.98 -2.93 17.88
C ALA A 51 -2.46 -3.92 18.93
N LEU A 52 -1.25 -3.69 19.45
CA LEU A 52 -0.68 -4.47 20.55
C LEU A 52 -1.46 -4.22 21.85
N ALA A 53 -1.84 -2.96 22.13
CA ALA A 53 -2.68 -2.64 23.28
C ALA A 53 -4.05 -3.34 23.20
N LEU A 54 -4.69 -3.29 22.03
CA LEU A 54 -5.96 -3.98 21.79
C LEU A 54 -5.82 -5.50 21.87
N PHE A 55 -4.73 -6.06 21.33
CA PHE A 55 -4.43 -7.48 21.44
C PHE A 55 -4.28 -7.90 22.91
N ALA A 56 -3.50 -7.16 23.70
CA ALA A 56 -3.30 -7.46 25.12
C ALA A 56 -4.61 -7.44 25.90
N TYR A 57 -5.47 -6.43 25.64
CA TYR A 57 -6.79 -6.34 26.26
C TYR A 57 -7.69 -7.53 25.86
N LEU A 58 -7.78 -7.84 24.57
CA LEU A 58 -8.65 -8.91 24.07
C LEU A 58 -8.15 -10.31 24.43
N ASN A 59 -6.84 -10.53 24.50
CA ASN A 59 -6.25 -11.80 24.90
C ASN A 59 -6.59 -12.15 26.36
N SER A 60 -6.82 -11.13 27.20
CA SER A 60 -7.29 -11.34 28.58
C SER A 60 -8.75 -11.81 28.67
N ALA A 61 -9.57 -11.53 27.65
CA ALA A 61 -11.00 -11.86 27.62
C ALA A 61 -11.35 -13.07 26.75
N LEU A 62 -10.62 -13.29 25.65
CA LEU A 62 -10.91 -14.25 24.58
C LEU A 62 -9.64 -15.02 24.23
N SER A 63 -9.15 -15.82 25.16
CA SER A 63 -7.96 -16.64 24.92
C SER A 63 -8.25 -17.74 23.89
N GLY A 64 -7.38 -17.88 22.87
CA GLY A 64 -7.41 -19.01 21.93
C GLY A 64 -8.20 -18.78 20.63
N VAL A 65 -8.67 -17.57 20.36
CA VAL A 65 -9.32 -17.25 19.08
C VAL A 65 -8.27 -16.92 18.03
N LEU A 66 -8.12 -17.75 16.99
CA LEU A 66 -7.14 -17.53 15.90
C LEU A 66 -7.26 -16.14 15.25
N VAL A 67 -8.48 -15.62 15.11
CA VAL A 67 -8.75 -14.30 14.52
C VAL A 67 -8.06 -13.18 15.28
N LEU A 68 -7.81 -13.36 16.58
CA LEU A 68 -7.17 -12.35 17.41
C LEU A 68 -5.74 -12.03 16.95
N TYR A 69 -5.02 -13.04 16.45
CA TYR A 69 -3.67 -12.87 15.90
C TYR A 69 -3.64 -12.08 14.58
N LEU A 70 -4.77 -11.93 13.88
CA LEU A 70 -4.88 -11.11 12.67
C LEU A 70 -5.14 -9.63 12.95
N VAL A 71 -5.44 -9.27 14.19
CA VAL A 71 -5.70 -7.88 14.60
C VAL A 71 -4.45 -7.01 14.44
N PRO A 72 -3.26 -7.37 14.98
CA PRO A 72 -2.05 -6.56 14.81
C PRO A 72 -1.67 -6.30 13.34
N PRO A 73 -1.60 -7.32 12.46
CA PRO A 73 -1.32 -7.12 11.04
C PRO A 73 -2.27 -6.15 10.35
N LEU A 74 -3.56 -6.20 10.70
CA LEU A 74 -4.60 -5.38 10.08
C LEU A 74 -4.42 -3.91 10.41
N PHE A 75 -4.18 -3.58 11.68
CA PHE A 75 -3.94 -2.20 12.12
C PHE A 75 -2.61 -1.65 11.62
N ILE A 76 -1.55 -2.47 11.57
CA ILE A 76 -0.26 -2.09 10.98
C ILE A 76 -0.43 -1.75 9.49
N GLY A 77 -1.17 -2.58 8.76
CA GLY A 77 -1.49 -2.33 7.36
C GLY A 77 -2.30 -1.04 7.16
N LEU A 78 -3.32 -0.80 7.99
CA LEU A 78 -4.14 0.41 7.92
C LEU A 78 -3.32 1.68 8.25
N GLY A 79 -2.49 1.63 9.30
CA GLY A 79 -1.63 2.75 9.67
C GLY A 79 -0.61 3.08 8.58
N ALA A 80 0.04 2.05 8.03
CA ALA A 80 0.96 2.21 6.90
C ALA A 80 0.27 2.80 5.66
N ARG A 81 -0.98 2.41 5.39
CA ARG A 81 -1.78 2.96 4.29
C ARG A 81 -2.13 4.43 4.51
N ALA A 82 -2.52 4.80 5.72
CA ALA A 82 -2.95 6.16 6.05
C ALA A 82 -1.83 7.19 5.82
N LEU A 83 -0.59 6.86 6.20
CA LEU A 83 0.53 7.80 6.10
C LEU A 83 1.41 7.58 4.86
N GLY A 84 1.69 6.33 4.50
CA GLY A 84 2.74 5.97 3.54
C GLY A 84 2.32 5.91 2.07
N HIS A 85 1.03 5.73 1.79
CA HIS A 85 0.49 5.62 0.43
C HIS A 85 1.24 4.57 -0.44
N CYS A 86 1.48 3.39 0.12
CA CYS A 86 2.23 2.33 -0.55
C CYS A 86 1.48 1.75 -1.75
N TYR A 87 2.08 1.82 -2.93
CA TYR A 87 1.58 1.12 -4.12
C TYR A 87 2.63 0.21 -4.78
N GLU A 88 3.92 0.45 -4.55
CA GLU A 88 5.00 -0.39 -5.06
C GLU A 88 5.32 -1.54 -4.12
N TRP A 89 5.58 -2.71 -4.69
CA TRP A 89 5.99 -3.92 -3.97
C TRP A 89 7.11 -3.72 -2.94
N PRO A 90 8.24 -3.02 -3.23
CA PRO A 90 9.31 -2.84 -2.25
C PRO A 90 8.85 -2.10 -0.99
N LEU A 91 7.95 -1.11 -1.10
CA LEU A 91 7.44 -0.41 0.08
C LEU A 91 6.43 -1.22 0.87
N LEU A 92 5.72 -2.16 0.23
CA LEU A 92 4.82 -3.09 0.92
C LEU A 92 5.56 -4.06 1.82
N LEU A 93 6.85 -4.32 1.57
CA LEU A 93 7.67 -5.14 2.46
C LEU A 93 7.85 -4.50 3.85
N ILE A 94 7.79 -3.16 3.95
CA ILE A 94 7.93 -2.44 5.22
C ILE A 94 6.80 -2.84 6.21
N PRO A 95 5.51 -2.65 5.92
CA PRO A 95 4.44 -3.08 6.81
C PRO A 95 4.42 -4.60 7.00
N GLY A 96 4.86 -5.39 6.01
CA GLY A 96 5.03 -6.83 6.16
C GLY A 96 6.07 -7.18 7.23
N ALA A 97 7.24 -6.56 7.20
CA ALA A 97 8.30 -6.76 8.19
C ALA A 97 7.88 -6.28 9.59
N VAL A 98 7.23 -5.12 9.69
CA VAL A 98 6.70 -4.62 10.97
C VAL A 98 5.63 -5.56 11.53
N SER A 99 4.75 -6.09 10.68
CA SER A 99 3.76 -7.09 11.07
C SER A 99 4.40 -8.39 11.54
N LEU A 100 5.47 -8.85 10.89
CA LEU A 100 6.21 -10.04 11.30
C LEU A 100 6.80 -9.87 12.71
N LEU A 101 7.45 -8.72 12.96
CA LEU A 101 8.00 -8.39 14.28
C LEU A 101 6.90 -8.30 15.34
N SER A 102 5.79 -7.63 15.03
CA SER A 102 4.65 -7.52 15.95
C SER A 102 4.03 -8.88 16.26
N LEU A 103 3.90 -9.77 15.28
CA LEU A 103 3.40 -11.12 15.47
C LEU A 103 4.35 -11.94 16.34
N LEU A 104 5.67 -11.80 16.15
CA LEU A 104 6.65 -12.47 16.97
C LEU A 104 6.55 -12.06 18.46
N VAL A 105 6.37 -10.77 18.73
CA VAL A 105 6.11 -10.27 20.10
C VAL A 105 4.82 -10.86 20.68
N VAL A 106 3.75 -10.88 19.88
CA VAL A 106 2.45 -11.43 20.29
C VAL A 106 2.55 -12.93 20.61
N ILE A 107 3.24 -13.70 19.77
CA ILE A 107 3.46 -15.14 19.95
C ILE A 107 4.26 -15.40 21.22
N LEU A 108 5.34 -14.65 21.46
CA LEU A 108 6.16 -14.80 22.67
C LEU A 108 5.40 -14.41 23.95
N ALA A 109 4.49 -13.44 23.86
CA ALA A 109 3.66 -13.03 25.00
C ALA A 109 2.48 -13.98 25.27
N ALA A 110 2.02 -14.72 24.24
CA ALA A 110 0.95 -15.69 24.36
C ALA A 110 1.48 -17.03 24.93
N LEU A 111 1.33 -17.24 26.25
CA LEU A 111 1.79 -18.44 26.96
C LEU A 111 1.21 -19.80 26.46
N LYS A 112 0.20 -19.79 25.57
CA LYS A 112 -0.50 -20.99 25.06
C LYS A 112 -0.42 -21.10 23.53
N PHE A 113 0.77 -20.91 22.96
CA PHE A 113 0.96 -20.98 21.53
C PHE A 113 0.99 -22.43 21.03
N ASN A 114 0.17 -22.76 20.02
CA ASN A 114 0.19 -24.06 19.36
C ASN A 114 1.01 -24.00 18.07
N TYR A 115 1.67 -25.08 17.68
CA TYR A 115 2.43 -25.15 16.43
C TYR A 115 1.59 -24.85 15.17
N LEU A 116 0.28 -25.08 15.21
CA LEU A 116 -0.64 -24.73 14.12
C LEU A 116 -0.81 -23.22 13.94
N ASP A 117 -0.57 -22.43 14.99
CA ASP A 117 -0.68 -20.98 14.95
C ASP A 117 0.46 -20.34 14.14
N LEU A 118 1.54 -21.07 13.82
CA LEU A 118 2.60 -20.60 12.92
C LEU A 118 2.09 -20.29 11.51
N ILE A 119 1.01 -20.94 11.07
CA ILE A 119 0.38 -20.69 9.76
C ILE A 119 -0.18 -19.26 9.68
N ILE A 120 -0.55 -18.66 10.82
CA ILE A 120 -1.02 -17.28 10.86
C ILE A 120 0.09 -16.30 10.49
N VAL A 121 1.36 -16.63 10.71
CA VAL A 121 2.47 -15.70 10.46
C VAL A 121 2.53 -15.26 8.99
N PRO A 122 2.64 -16.16 7.99
CA PRO A 122 2.62 -15.75 6.58
C PRO A 122 1.27 -15.13 6.18
N ALA A 123 0.15 -15.60 6.74
CA ALA A 123 -1.17 -15.05 6.46
C ALA A 123 -1.30 -13.59 6.95
N GLY A 124 -0.80 -13.30 8.15
CA GLY A 124 -0.78 -11.98 8.76
C GLY A 124 0.13 -11.02 8.00
N VAL A 125 1.35 -11.46 7.64
CA VAL A 125 2.24 -10.66 6.79
C VAL A 125 1.58 -10.33 5.45
N GLY A 126 0.98 -11.33 4.79
CA GLY A 126 0.24 -11.13 3.55
C GLY A 126 -0.94 -10.17 3.71
N LEU A 127 -1.67 -10.28 4.82
CA LEU A 127 -2.79 -9.39 5.16
C LEU A 127 -2.31 -7.94 5.37
N ALA A 128 -1.25 -7.73 6.14
CA ALA A 128 -0.68 -6.41 6.37
C ALA A 128 -0.23 -5.76 5.07
N MET A 129 0.46 -6.51 4.19
CA MET A 129 0.85 -6.04 2.86
C MET A 129 -0.37 -5.72 1.99
N PHE A 130 -1.40 -6.58 2.01
CA PHE A 130 -2.61 -6.37 1.22
C PHE A 130 -3.39 -5.13 1.67
N VAL A 131 -3.56 -4.96 2.98
CA VAL A 131 -4.28 -3.83 3.57
C VAL A 131 -3.50 -2.52 3.41
N ALA A 132 -2.17 -2.57 3.52
CA ALA A 132 -1.29 -1.42 3.29
C ALA A 132 -1.34 -0.90 1.86
N ARG A 133 -1.68 -1.75 0.89
CA ARG A 133 -1.71 -1.39 -0.53
C ARG A 133 -2.81 -0.38 -0.81
N LYS A 134 -2.40 0.81 -1.27
CA LYS A 134 -3.33 1.83 -1.77
C LYS A 134 -3.90 1.37 -3.12
N ARG A 135 -5.22 1.48 -3.28
CA ARG A 135 -5.88 1.30 -4.58
C ARG A 135 -5.60 2.51 -5.46
N LEU A 136 -4.95 2.26 -6.59
CA LEU A 136 -4.68 3.26 -7.64
C LEU A 136 -5.90 3.38 -8.55
N THR A 137 -6.23 4.61 -8.94
CA THR A 137 -7.24 4.92 -9.96
C THR A 137 -6.76 4.50 -11.36
N VAL A 138 -7.67 4.41 -12.33
CA VAL A 138 -7.35 3.98 -13.70
C VAL A 138 -6.33 4.90 -14.37
N THR A 139 -6.39 6.21 -14.10
CA THR A 139 -5.45 7.21 -14.61
C THR A 139 -4.07 7.05 -13.98
N GLU A 140 -4.00 6.86 -12.66
CA GLU A 140 -2.77 6.58 -11.91
C GLU A 140 -2.09 5.28 -12.39
N GLN A 141 -2.86 4.21 -12.63
CA GLN A 141 -2.33 2.95 -13.16
C GLN A 141 -1.75 3.11 -14.57
N LYS A 142 -2.45 3.84 -15.44
CA LYS A 142 -1.97 4.13 -16.80
C LYS A 142 -0.70 4.98 -16.78
N ALA A 143 -0.65 5.98 -15.90
CA ALA A 143 0.54 6.81 -15.70
C ALA A 143 1.73 5.97 -15.23
N LEU A 144 1.54 5.11 -14.22
CA LEU A 144 2.57 4.22 -13.72
C LEU A 144 3.08 3.24 -14.80
N TRP A 145 2.17 2.69 -15.61
CA TRP A 145 2.52 1.79 -16.71
C TRP A 145 3.34 2.51 -17.79
N GLN A 146 2.94 3.72 -18.19
CA GLN A 146 3.70 4.51 -19.17
C GLN A 146 5.07 4.95 -18.66
N ALA A 147 5.18 5.29 -17.37
CA ALA A 147 6.47 5.56 -16.72
C ALA A 147 7.38 4.32 -16.73
N LYS A 148 6.86 3.13 -16.42
CA LYS A 148 7.62 1.87 -16.51
C LYS A 148 8.08 1.53 -17.92
N LEU A 149 7.35 1.98 -18.95
CA LEU A 149 7.74 1.85 -20.35
C LEU A 149 8.73 2.94 -20.82
N GLY A 150 9.19 3.83 -19.92
CA GLY A 150 10.11 4.91 -20.25
C GLY A 150 9.48 6.05 -21.06
N LYS A 151 8.16 6.11 -21.16
CA LYS A 151 7.43 7.14 -21.92
C LYS A 151 7.17 8.41 -21.13
N LEU A 152 7.30 8.35 -19.81
CA LEU A 152 7.21 9.48 -18.89
C LEU A 152 8.56 9.56 -18.15
N LYS A 153 9.14 10.77 -18.07
CA LYS A 153 10.38 11.06 -17.34
C LYS A 153 10.07 11.66 -15.99
#